data_AF-A0A9X8EEH2-F1
#
_entry.id   AF-A0A9X8EEH2-F1
#
_cell.length_a   1.000
_cell.length_b   1.000
_cell.length_c   1.000
_cell.angle_alpha   90.00
_cell.angle_beta   90.00
_cell.angle_gamma   90.00
#
_symmetry.space_group_name_H-M   'P 1'
#
loop_
_entity.id
_entity.type
_entity.pdbx_description
1 polymer ?
#
loop_
_entity_poly.entity_id
_entity_poly.type
_entity_poly.pdbx_seq_one_letter_code
_entity_poly.pdbx_strand_id
1 'polypeptide(L)'
;SIDGPMYALPIVISSFLCHFNVLPVYGELQKPTRRRLKKIVIITVFSTSVFYMILGTLGYIYAFDQLQGVQGDILNNFDQGDVVMNIGRAGILLTICMSLPLLILPTRKTIYRLYVLCHGIATTGSDGTTQETQPLIADSPSVAADDLTEKPVPLVPHVVITLVILMLAFYLAFSLPGVAVVWNIMGSTVGILISYVLPCVCYIRIRREKPTTDWRKIGAWVLLVISGSICFVCSVQAFHKLGAMVYGVLVA
;
A
#
# COMPACT_ATOMS: atom_id res chain seq x y z
N SER A 1 9.49 14.80 -24.40
CA SER A 1 8.98 15.32 -23.11
C SER A 1 9.42 14.42 -21.99
N ILE A 2 9.84 14.98 -20.86
CA ILE A 2 10.26 14.23 -19.65
C ILE A 2 9.07 13.76 -18.79
N ASP A 3 7.87 14.27 -19.08
CA ASP A 3 6.67 14.05 -18.26
C ASP A 3 6.15 12.62 -18.34
N GLY A 4 6.29 11.96 -19.50
CA GLY A 4 5.85 10.57 -19.71
C GLY A 4 6.58 9.59 -18.80
N PRO A 5 7.93 9.52 -18.83
CA PRO A 5 8.70 8.69 -17.92
C PRO A 5 8.43 9.01 -16.44
N MET A 6 8.30 10.30 -16.07
CA MET A 6 7.98 10.72 -14.71
C MET A 6 6.61 10.20 -14.23
N TYR A 7 5.64 10.07 -15.14
CA TYR A 7 4.32 9.52 -14.83
C TYR A 7 4.32 7.98 -14.77
N ALA A 8 5.10 7.31 -15.62
CA ALA A 8 5.17 5.85 -15.68
C ALA A 8 5.98 5.23 -14.53
N LEU A 9 7.04 5.91 -14.06
CA LEU A 9 7.94 5.39 -13.02
C LEU A 9 7.20 4.97 -11.73
N PRO A 10 6.31 5.79 -11.14
CA PRO A 10 5.54 5.38 -9.96
C PRO A 10 4.63 4.17 -10.21
N ILE A 11 4.06 4.03 -11.41
CA ILE A 11 3.20 2.90 -11.77
C ILE A 11 4.03 1.61 -11.78
N VAL A 12 5.21 1.64 -12.39
CA VAL A 12 6.15 0.50 -12.39
C VAL A 12 6.64 0.19 -10.98
N ILE A 13 6.97 1.19 -10.17
CA ILE A 13 7.35 0.96 -8.76
C ILE A 13 6.19 0.28 -8.02
N SER A 14 4.96 0.74 -8.25
CA SER A 14 3.76 0.19 -7.61
C SER A 14 3.50 -1.27 -8.01
N SER A 15 3.77 -1.66 -9.26
CA SER A 15 3.54 -3.04 -9.72
C SER A 15 4.48 -4.06 -9.05
N PHE A 16 5.63 -3.60 -8.52
CA PHE A 16 6.57 -4.45 -7.77
C PHE A 16 6.43 -4.33 -6.24
N LEU A 17 5.37 -3.69 -5.73
CA LEU A 17 5.09 -3.61 -4.30
C LEU A 17 4.54 -4.94 -3.75
N CYS A 18 5.42 -5.91 -3.56
CA CYS A 18 5.07 -7.18 -2.90
C CYS A 18 5.54 -7.26 -1.43
N HIS A 19 6.16 -6.20 -0.91
CA HIS A 19 6.96 -6.25 0.30
C HIS A 19 6.11 -6.42 1.57
N PHE A 20 4.92 -5.82 1.60
CA PHE A 20 4.00 -5.96 2.74
C PHE A 20 3.42 -7.38 2.86
N ASN A 21 3.39 -8.15 1.76
CA ASN A 21 2.94 -9.53 1.76
C ASN A 21 4.04 -10.53 2.17
N VAL A 22 5.30 -10.09 2.32
CA VAL A 22 6.41 -11.00 2.63
C VAL A 22 6.29 -11.63 4.02
N LEU A 23 5.73 -10.90 5.00
CA LEU A 23 5.61 -11.38 6.38
C LEU A 23 4.53 -12.46 6.52
N PRO A 24 3.30 -12.29 6.01
CA PRO A 24 2.32 -13.38 5.94
C PRO A 24 2.85 -14.61 5.20
N VAL A 25 3.50 -14.42 4.04
CA VAL A 25 4.07 -15.52 3.25
C VAL A 25 5.16 -16.27 4.04
N TYR A 26 5.93 -15.59 4.88
CA TYR A 26 6.91 -16.25 5.75
C TYR A 26 6.25 -17.09 6.85
N GLY A 27 5.12 -16.64 7.42
CA GLY A 27 4.36 -17.36 8.44
C GLY A 27 3.70 -18.63 7.91
N GLU A 28 3.21 -18.61 6.68
CA GLU A 28 2.58 -19.76 6.01
C GLU A 28 3.60 -20.77 5.45
N LEU A 29 4.90 -20.45 5.49
CA LEU A 29 5.93 -21.27 4.84
C LEU A 29 6.29 -22.49 5.68
N GLN A 30 6.09 -23.69 5.13
CA GLN A 30 6.50 -24.93 5.78
C GLN A 30 8.02 -24.95 6.01
N LYS A 31 8.46 -24.89 7.28
CA LYS A 31 9.86 -24.70 7.74
C LYS A 31 10.45 -23.34 7.29
N PRO A 32 10.09 -22.24 7.99
CA PRO A 32 10.37 -20.88 7.55
C PRO A 32 11.85 -20.51 7.73
N THR A 33 12.61 -20.46 6.62
CA THR A 33 14.04 -20.08 6.62
C THR A 33 14.29 -18.90 5.69
N ARG A 34 15.22 -18.00 6.09
CA ARG A 34 15.56 -16.80 5.29
C ARG A 34 16.02 -17.12 3.87
N ARG A 35 16.75 -18.24 3.69
CA ARG A 35 17.24 -18.69 2.38
C ARG A 35 16.10 -19.08 1.45
N ARG A 36 15.11 -19.84 1.96
CA ARG A 36 13.94 -20.27 1.16
C ARG A 36 13.04 -19.08 0.82
N LEU A 37 12.79 -18.19 1.77
CA LEU A 37 12.03 -16.96 1.52
C LEU A 37 12.71 -16.10 0.44
N LYS A 38 14.03 -15.88 0.55
CA LYS A 38 14.79 -15.14 -0.47
C LYS A 38 14.68 -15.79 -1.86
N LYS A 39 14.76 -17.12 -1.94
CA LYS A 39 14.60 -17.85 -3.20
C LYS A 39 13.20 -17.65 -3.79
N ILE A 40 12.15 -17.75 -2.98
CA ILE A 40 10.76 -17.53 -3.41
C ILE A 40 10.56 -16.10 -3.91
N VAL A 41 11.04 -15.10 -3.17
CA VAL A 41 10.95 -13.69 -3.58
C VAL A 41 11.68 -13.44 -4.89
N ILE A 42 12.90 -13.97 -5.06
CA ILE A 42 13.66 -13.79 -6.31
C ILE A 42 12.95 -14.43 -7.49
N ILE A 43 12.46 -15.67 -7.34
CA ILE A 43 11.75 -16.39 -8.42
C ILE A 43 10.46 -15.66 -8.80
N THR A 44 9.67 -15.22 -7.81
CA THR A 44 8.40 -14.53 -8.06
C THR A 44 8.62 -13.16 -8.71
N VAL A 45 9.58 -12.36 -8.25
CA VAL A 45 9.92 -11.06 -8.86
C VAL A 45 10.43 -11.24 -10.28
N PHE A 46 11.33 -12.20 -10.51
CA PHE A 46 11.85 -12.48 -11.85
C PHE A 46 10.74 -12.94 -12.81
N SER A 47 9.92 -13.91 -12.38
CA SER A 47 8.80 -14.42 -13.16
C SER A 47 7.79 -13.32 -13.49
N THR A 48 7.46 -12.47 -12.53
CA THR A 48 6.52 -11.34 -12.71
C THR A 48 7.11 -10.29 -13.65
N SER A 49 8.41 -9.99 -13.53
CA SER A 49 9.08 -9.04 -14.41
C SER A 49 9.07 -9.49 -15.87
N VAL A 50 9.31 -10.78 -16.14
CA VAL A 50 9.22 -11.33 -17.50
C VAL A 50 7.79 -11.21 -18.03
N PHE A 51 6.80 -11.56 -17.20
CA PHE A 51 5.39 -11.48 -17.59
C PHE A 51 4.95 -10.03 -17.91
N TYR A 52 5.32 -9.06 -17.07
CA TYR A 52 5.02 -7.65 -17.31
C TYR A 52 5.75 -7.08 -18.53
N MET A 53 6.99 -7.52 -18.81
CA MET A 53 7.68 -7.12 -20.05
C MET A 53 6.98 -7.66 -21.29
N ILE A 54 6.53 -8.91 -21.28
CA ILE A 54 5.80 -9.51 -22.41
C ILE A 54 4.45 -8.79 -22.61
N LEU A 55 3.64 -8.65 -21.56
CA LEU A 55 2.34 -7.97 -21.66
C LEU A 55 2.49 -6.50 -22.03
N GLY A 56 3.47 -5.80 -21.44
CA GLY A 56 3.72 -4.39 -21.72
C GLY A 56 4.18 -4.15 -23.16
N THR A 57 5.08 -4.99 -23.69
CA THR A 57 5.56 -4.86 -25.07
C THR A 57 4.48 -5.23 -26.09
N LEU A 58 3.78 -6.36 -25.91
CA LEU A 58 2.69 -6.76 -26.80
C LEU A 58 1.52 -5.76 -26.77
N GLY A 59 1.14 -5.30 -25.58
CA GLY A 59 0.10 -4.27 -25.41
C GLY A 59 0.49 -2.94 -26.04
N TYR A 60 1.75 -2.52 -25.92
CA TYR A 60 2.25 -1.32 -26.57
C TYR A 60 2.23 -1.44 -28.10
N ILE A 61 2.76 -2.54 -28.66
CA ILE A 61 2.77 -2.75 -30.12
C ILE A 61 1.36 -2.74 -30.69
N TYR A 62 0.39 -3.36 -30.00
CA TYR A 62 -1.01 -3.35 -30.41
C TYR A 62 -1.63 -1.95 -30.41
N ALA A 63 -1.40 -1.18 -29.34
CA ALA A 63 -1.99 0.14 -29.17
C ALA A 63 -1.26 1.27 -29.91
N PHE A 64 -0.05 1.02 -30.41
CA PHE A 64 0.81 2.05 -31.02
C PHE A 64 0.21 2.65 -32.30
N ASP A 65 -0.49 1.84 -33.10
CA ASP A 65 -1.05 2.25 -34.41
C ASP A 65 -2.49 2.80 -34.30
N GLN A 66 -3.07 2.86 -33.10
CA GLN A 66 -4.43 3.34 -32.91
C GLN A 66 -4.53 4.88 -32.80
N LEU A 67 -5.58 5.46 -33.39
CA LEU A 67 -5.83 6.92 -33.40
C LEU A 67 -5.90 7.56 -32.01
N GLN A 68 -6.39 6.81 -31.01
CA GLN A 68 -6.56 7.30 -29.63
C GLN A 68 -5.31 7.11 -28.75
N GLY A 69 -4.23 6.55 -29.31
CA GLY A 69 -2.99 6.26 -28.60
C GLY A 69 -3.12 5.19 -27.51
N VAL A 70 -2.12 5.10 -26.64
CA VAL A 70 -2.09 4.13 -25.54
C VAL A 70 -2.88 4.68 -24.34
N GLN A 71 -4.00 4.06 -24.01
CA GLN A 71 -4.81 4.42 -22.85
C GLN A 71 -4.21 3.87 -21.55
N GLY A 72 -4.49 4.55 -20.43
CA GLY A 72 -4.01 4.13 -19.11
C GLY A 72 -4.60 2.80 -18.62
N ASP A 73 -5.78 2.44 -19.13
CA ASP A 73 -6.30 1.08 -19.12
C ASP A 73 -6.31 0.57 -20.56
N ILE A 74 -5.54 -0.48 -20.83
CA ILE A 74 -5.42 -1.05 -22.18
C ILE A 74 -6.75 -1.58 -22.71
N LEU A 75 -7.68 -1.95 -21.81
CA LEU A 75 -9.01 -2.43 -22.20
C LEU A 75 -9.83 -1.34 -22.87
N ASN A 76 -9.53 -0.06 -22.64
CA ASN A 76 -10.25 1.05 -23.28
C ASN A 76 -9.87 1.25 -24.75
N ASN A 77 -8.79 0.62 -25.23
CA ASN A 77 -8.40 0.63 -26.65
C ASN A 77 -9.14 -0.43 -27.49
N PHE A 78 -9.92 -1.29 -26.87
CA PHE A 78 -10.73 -2.28 -27.56
C PHE A 78 -12.19 -1.83 -27.65
N ASP A 79 -12.83 -2.15 -28.76
CA ASP A 79 -14.23 -1.82 -28.98
C ASP A 79 -15.15 -2.45 -27.91
N GLN A 80 -16.28 -1.80 -27.65
CA GLN A 80 -17.29 -2.28 -26.70
C GLN A 80 -18.10 -3.45 -27.28
N GLY A 81 -18.11 -3.64 -28.61
CA GLY A 81 -18.79 -4.74 -29.27
C GLY A 81 -18.06 -6.10 -29.19
N ASP A 82 -16.77 -6.12 -28.81
CA ASP A 82 -15.99 -7.36 -28.78
C ASP A 82 -16.35 -8.23 -27.56
N VAL A 83 -17.01 -9.37 -27.84
CA VAL A 83 -17.46 -10.33 -26.83
C VAL A 83 -16.27 -10.91 -26.05
N VAL A 84 -15.14 -11.20 -26.70
CA VAL A 84 -13.97 -11.79 -26.04
C VAL A 84 -13.39 -10.81 -25.02
N MET A 85 -13.29 -9.54 -25.42
CA MET A 85 -12.81 -8.48 -24.53
C MET A 85 -13.80 -8.19 -23.39
N ASN A 86 -15.10 -8.23 -23.67
CA ASN A 86 -16.13 -8.08 -22.64
C ASN A 86 -16.12 -9.21 -21.60
N ILE A 87 -15.82 -10.44 -22.01
CA ILE A 87 -15.58 -11.56 -21.08
C ILE A 87 -14.36 -11.26 -20.20
N GLY A 88 -13.28 -10.73 -20.79
CA GLY A 88 -12.08 -10.31 -20.04
C GLY A 88 -12.39 -9.21 -19.01
N ARG A 89 -13.15 -8.18 -19.42
CA ARG A 89 -13.64 -7.09 -18.54
C ARG A 89 -14.46 -7.65 -17.37
N ALA A 90 -15.37 -8.58 -17.63
CA ALA A 90 -16.16 -9.24 -16.59
C ALA A 90 -15.29 -10.07 -15.63
N GLY A 91 -14.26 -10.74 -16.12
CA GLY A 91 -13.29 -11.47 -15.30
C GLY A 91 -12.49 -10.58 -14.35
N ILE A 92 -12.04 -9.42 -14.83
CA ILE A 92 -11.35 -8.42 -13.99
C ILE A 92 -12.31 -7.84 -12.95
N LEU A 93 -13.54 -7.52 -13.34
CA LEU A 93 -14.58 -7.05 -12.40
C LEU A 93 -14.84 -8.07 -11.29
N LEU A 94 -15.00 -9.36 -11.64
CA LEU A 94 -15.19 -10.44 -10.66
C LEU A 94 -13.99 -10.57 -9.72
N THR A 95 -12.77 -10.48 -10.26
CA THR A 95 -11.52 -10.55 -9.47
C THR A 95 -11.44 -9.40 -8.48
N ILE A 96 -11.78 -8.18 -8.89
CA ILE A 96 -11.82 -7.01 -8.01
C ILE A 96 -12.91 -7.18 -6.94
N CYS A 97 -14.11 -7.65 -7.31
CA CYS A 97 -15.20 -7.90 -6.37
C CYS A 97 -14.81 -8.91 -5.28
N MET A 98 -14.05 -9.94 -5.62
CA MET A 98 -13.53 -10.92 -4.64
C MET A 98 -12.34 -10.39 -3.83
N SER A 99 -11.54 -9.49 -4.41
CA SER A 99 -10.39 -8.90 -3.72
C SER A 99 -10.80 -7.84 -2.70
N LEU A 100 -11.86 -7.06 -2.96
CA LEU A 100 -12.38 -6.04 -2.05
C LEU A 100 -12.65 -6.55 -0.62
N PRO A 101 -13.45 -7.62 -0.39
CA PRO A 101 -13.70 -8.13 0.95
C PRO A 101 -12.41 -8.62 1.63
N LEU A 102 -11.51 -9.27 0.87
CA LEU A 102 -10.23 -9.74 1.40
C LEU A 102 -9.32 -8.59 1.87
N LEU A 103 -9.35 -7.44 1.18
CA LEU A 103 -8.57 -6.25 1.54
C LEU A 103 -9.20 -5.43 2.66
N ILE A 104 -10.54 -5.40 2.76
CA ILE A 104 -11.25 -4.66 3.80
C ILE A 104 -11.00 -5.27 5.19
N LEU A 105 -10.89 -6.59 5.31
CA LEU A 105 -10.66 -7.28 6.59
C LEU A 105 -9.40 -6.81 7.34
N PRO A 106 -8.19 -6.82 6.75
CA PRO A 106 -6.98 -6.33 7.41
C PRO A 106 -7.00 -4.80 7.58
N THR A 107 -7.60 -4.06 6.65
CA THR A 107 -7.74 -2.60 6.73
C THR A 107 -8.56 -2.21 7.96
N ARG A 108 -9.71 -2.86 8.17
CA ARG A 108 -10.57 -2.67 9.34
C ARG A 108 -9.83 -2.93 10.64
N LYS A 109 -9.12 -4.07 10.73
CA LYS A 109 -8.32 -4.41 11.93
C LYS A 109 -7.27 -3.34 12.24
N THR A 110 -6.62 -2.81 11.20
CA THR A 110 -5.59 -1.77 11.35
C THR A 110 -6.18 -0.43 11.81
N ILE A 111 -7.31 -0.02 11.23
CA ILE A 111 -8.00 1.22 11.61
C ILE A 111 -8.51 1.14 13.06
N TYR A 112 -9.10 0.01 13.46
CA TYR A 112 -9.57 -0.16 14.83
C TYR A 112 -8.43 -0.06 15.85
N ARG A 113 -7.29 -0.74 15.58
CA ARG A 113 -6.09 -0.64 16.41
C ARG A 113 -5.55 0.79 16.48
N LEU A 114 -5.52 1.49 15.35
CA LEU A 114 -5.11 2.89 15.29
C LEU A 114 -6.05 3.79 16.10
N TYR A 115 -7.36 3.61 15.96
CA TYR A 115 -8.37 4.38 16.69
C TYR A 115 -8.21 4.22 18.21
N VAL A 116 -8.07 2.98 18.70
CA VAL A 116 -7.85 2.69 20.12
C VAL A 116 -6.55 3.31 20.62
N LEU A 117 -5.46 3.21 19.84
CA LEU A 117 -4.18 3.82 20.19
C LEU A 117 -4.27 5.35 20.28
N CYS A 118 -4.88 6.00 19.29
CA CYS A 118 -5.07 7.45 19.28
C CYS A 118 -5.96 7.92 20.44
N HIS A 119 -7.03 7.19 20.73
CA HIS A 119 -7.90 7.51 21.87
C HIS A 119 -7.16 7.34 23.20
N GLY A 120 -6.34 6.28 23.34
CA GLY A 120 -5.46 6.09 24.49
C GLY A 120 -4.55 7.29 24.72
N ILE A 121 -3.82 7.74 23.69
CA ILE A 121 -2.93 8.91 23.76
C ILE A 121 -3.70 10.19 24.13
N ALA A 122 -4.89 10.40 23.57
CA ALA A 122 -5.72 11.56 23.88
C ALA A 122 -6.17 11.58 25.34
N THR A 123 -6.49 10.42 25.91
CA THR A 123 -6.87 10.31 27.33
C THR A 123 -5.68 10.42 28.29
N THR A 124 -4.46 10.02 27.89
CA THR A 124 -3.26 10.17 28.73
C THR A 124 -2.72 11.61 28.78
N GLY A 125 -3.25 12.51 27.95
CA GLY A 125 -2.89 13.93 27.96
C GLY A 125 -3.57 14.77 29.05
N SER A 126 -4.43 14.18 29.89
CA SER A 126 -5.25 14.95 30.85
C SER A 126 -5.09 14.57 32.33
N ASP A 127 -4.21 13.65 32.73
CA ASP A 127 -3.94 13.40 34.15
C ASP A 127 -2.46 13.17 34.43
N GLY A 128 -1.80 14.23 34.88
CA GLY A 128 -0.54 14.11 35.59
C GLY A 128 -0.80 13.80 37.07
N THR A 129 -0.51 12.58 37.50
CA THR A 129 0.12 12.23 38.80
C THR A 129 0.46 10.73 38.84
N THR A 130 1.76 10.44 38.80
CA THR A 130 2.50 9.35 39.46
C THR A 130 1.88 7.94 39.56
N GLN A 131 2.46 6.98 38.82
CA GLN A 131 3.00 5.74 39.40
C GLN A 131 3.96 5.05 38.40
N GLU A 132 5.26 5.25 38.61
CA GLU A 132 6.29 4.40 38.02
C GLU A 132 6.41 3.07 38.79
N THR A 133 6.57 1.99 38.02
CA THR A 133 7.32 0.74 38.30
C THR A 133 6.48 -0.54 38.27
N GLN A 134 6.45 -1.21 37.11
CA GLN A 134 6.57 -2.68 37.08
C GLN A 134 7.20 -3.14 35.74
N PRO A 135 8.14 -4.10 35.77
CA PRO A 135 9.25 -4.17 34.83
C PRO A 135 8.89 -4.79 33.48
N LEU A 136 9.52 -4.24 32.44
CA LEU A 136 9.77 -4.87 31.15
C LEU A 136 10.68 -6.09 31.37
N ILE A 137 10.09 -7.25 31.66
CA ILE A 137 10.49 -8.64 31.33
C ILE A 137 9.66 -9.55 32.24
N ALA A 138 8.50 -9.98 31.74
CA ALA A 138 7.86 -11.21 32.14
C ALA A 138 7.24 -11.80 30.86
N ASP A 139 7.93 -12.82 30.34
CA ASP A 139 7.51 -13.82 29.36
C ASP A 139 6.49 -13.42 28.28
N SER A 140 7.01 -13.27 27.06
CA SER A 140 6.24 -13.72 25.89
C SER A 140 6.06 -15.24 26.03
N PRO A 141 4.81 -15.72 26.11
CA PRO A 141 4.09 -15.94 24.86
C PRO A 141 2.59 -15.60 24.99
N SER A 142 2.22 -14.32 24.91
CA SER A 142 0.81 -13.95 24.70
C SER A 142 0.52 -13.38 23.31
N VAL A 143 1.54 -13.19 22.45
CA VAL A 143 1.33 -12.87 21.01
C VAL A 143 0.73 -14.07 20.24
N ALA A 144 0.71 -15.26 20.84
CA ALA A 144 0.07 -16.46 20.29
C ALA A 144 -1.27 -16.84 20.96
N ALA A 145 -1.75 -16.06 21.95
CA ALA A 145 -2.97 -16.37 22.70
C ALA A 145 -4.08 -15.32 22.50
N ASP A 146 -3.94 -14.41 21.52
CA ASP A 146 -4.98 -13.46 21.11
C ASP A 146 -5.95 -14.10 20.08
N ASP A 147 -6.39 -15.34 20.37
CA ASP A 147 -7.38 -16.07 19.55
C ASP A 147 -8.48 -16.74 20.38
N LEU A 148 -8.48 -16.58 21.72
CA LEU A 148 -9.46 -17.25 22.60
C LEU A 148 -10.19 -16.34 23.59
N THR A 149 -9.94 -15.03 23.60
CA THR A 149 -10.71 -14.06 24.40
C THR A 149 -10.89 -12.70 23.69
N GLU A 150 -11.23 -12.70 22.40
CA GLU A 150 -11.64 -11.47 21.71
C GLU A 150 -13.07 -11.11 22.16
N LYS A 151 -13.20 -10.13 23.06
CA LYS A 151 -14.50 -9.53 23.39
C LYS A 151 -15.13 -9.07 22.07
N PRO A 152 -16.33 -9.52 21.68
CA PRO A 152 -16.87 -9.26 20.35
C PRO A 152 -16.89 -7.75 20.14
N VAL A 153 -16.13 -7.28 19.13
CA VAL A 153 -16.16 -5.87 18.75
C VAL A 153 -17.62 -5.48 18.57
N PRO A 154 -18.08 -4.39 19.22
CA PRO A 154 -19.49 -4.06 19.14
C PRO A 154 -19.88 -3.89 17.66
N LEU A 155 -21.03 -4.43 17.29
CA LEU A 155 -21.45 -4.53 15.89
C LEU A 155 -21.51 -3.15 15.21
N VAL A 156 -21.81 -2.11 15.99
CA VAL A 156 -21.93 -0.72 15.54
C VAL A 156 -20.60 -0.14 15.02
N PRO A 157 -19.50 -0.04 15.81
CA PRO A 157 -18.22 0.46 15.29
C PRO A 157 -17.68 -0.40 14.14
N HIS A 158 -17.98 -1.70 14.15
CA HIS A 158 -17.59 -2.61 13.07
C HIS A 158 -18.23 -2.24 11.72
N VAL A 159 -19.54 -2.02 11.72
CA VAL A 159 -20.31 -1.59 10.54
C VAL A 159 -19.91 -0.18 10.13
N VAL A 160 -19.77 0.75 11.08
CA VAL A 160 -19.40 2.14 10.80
C VAL A 160 -18.05 2.25 10.12
N ILE A 161 -17.01 1.58 10.63
CA ILE A 161 -15.66 1.60 10.00
C ILE A 161 -15.74 1.07 8.56
N THR A 162 -16.48 -0.01 8.35
CA THR A 162 -16.61 -0.62 7.01
C THR A 162 -17.35 0.31 6.04
N LEU A 163 -18.43 0.96 6.49
CA LEU A 163 -19.14 1.97 5.70
C LEU A 163 -18.26 3.16 5.36
N VAL A 164 -17.46 3.66 6.31
CA VAL A 164 -16.52 4.77 6.07
C VAL A 164 -15.47 4.39 5.03
N ILE A 165 -14.88 3.18 5.13
CA ILE A 165 -13.91 2.69 4.14
C ILE A 165 -14.54 2.63 2.75
N LEU A 166 -15.74 2.04 2.63
CA LEU A 166 -16.44 1.91 1.35
C LEU A 166 -16.81 3.27 0.77
N MET A 167 -17.36 4.18 1.58
CA MET A 167 -17.71 5.54 1.14
C MET A 167 -16.48 6.29 0.64
N LEU A 168 -15.34 6.19 1.32
CA LEU A 168 -14.09 6.81 0.87
C LEU A 168 -13.58 6.19 -0.44
N ALA A 169 -13.65 4.86 -0.58
CA ALA A 169 -13.24 4.17 -1.79
C ALA A 169 -14.11 4.56 -3.00
N PHE A 170 -15.44 4.61 -2.83
CA PHE A 170 -16.36 5.08 -3.85
C PHE A 170 -16.13 6.54 -4.22
N TYR A 171 -15.92 7.41 -3.22
CA TYR A 171 -15.61 8.81 -3.47
C TYR A 171 -14.35 8.99 -4.33
N LEU A 172 -13.27 8.27 -4.02
CA LEU A 172 -12.04 8.29 -4.82
C LEU A 172 -12.25 7.73 -6.23
N ALA A 173 -13.11 6.72 -6.40
CA ALA A 173 -13.45 6.17 -7.71
C ALA A 173 -14.17 7.19 -8.61
N PHE A 174 -15.07 8.00 -8.05
CA PHE A 174 -15.72 9.09 -8.79
C PHE A 174 -14.81 10.29 -9.04
N SER A 175 -13.86 10.55 -8.13
CA SER A 175 -12.98 11.71 -8.20
C SER A 175 -11.83 11.57 -9.19
N LEU A 176 -11.50 10.34 -9.61
CA LEU A 176 -10.31 10.05 -10.41
C LEU A 176 -10.68 9.65 -11.85
N PRO A 177 -10.07 10.29 -12.87
CA PRO A 177 -10.46 10.09 -14.27
C PRO A 177 -9.96 8.77 -14.88
N GLY A 178 -9.21 7.96 -14.15
CA GLY A 178 -8.75 6.66 -14.64
C GLY A 178 -7.78 5.93 -13.71
N VAL A 179 -7.61 4.63 -13.95
CA VAL A 179 -6.80 3.73 -13.12
C VAL A 179 -5.33 4.12 -13.08
N ALA A 180 -4.78 4.65 -14.17
CA ALA A 180 -3.37 5.05 -14.23
C ALA A 180 -3.04 6.16 -13.22
N VAL A 181 -3.97 7.08 -12.96
CA VAL A 181 -3.79 8.15 -11.98
C VAL A 181 -3.72 7.58 -10.56
N VAL A 182 -4.57 6.59 -10.27
CA VAL A 182 -4.59 5.88 -8.98
C VAL A 182 -3.24 5.20 -8.74
N TRP A 183 -2.75 4.42 -9.71
CA TRP A 183 -1.46 3.74 -9.61
C TRP A 183 -0.29 4.71 -9.50
N ASN A 184 -0.35 5.85 -10.19
CA ASN A 184 0.66 6.89 -10.11
C ASN A 184 0.74 7.52 -8.70
N ILE A 185 -0.42 7.87 -8.13
CA ILE A 185 -0.52 8.43 -6.77
C ILE A 185 -0.06 7.40 -5.74
N MET A 186 -0.51 6.14 -5.86
CA MET A 186 -0.16 5.08 -4.92
C MET A 186 1.35 4.77 -4.95
N GLY A 187 1.96 4.65 -6.13
CA GLY A 187 3.39 4.38 -6.25
C GLY A 187 4.27 5.52 -5.73
N SER A 188 3.86 6.77 -5.93
CA SER A 188 4.60 7.95 -5.48
C SER A 188 4.49 8.21 -3.97
N THR A 189 3.40 7.78 -3.32
CA THR A 189 3.19 8.00 -1.88
C THR A 189 3.48 6.74 -1.07
N VAL A 190 2.62 5.73 -1.21
CA VAL A 190 2.66 4.47 -0.45
C VAL A 190 3.92 3.68 -0.75
N GLY A 191 4.35 3.65 -2.02
CA GLY A 191 5.57 2.96 -2.43
C GLY A 191 6.82 3.48 -1.72
N ILE A 192 6.95 4.80 -1.57
CA ILE A 192 8.07 5.45 -0.88
C ILE A 192 8.03 5.14 0.63
N LEU A 193 6.84 5.24 1.23
CA LEU A 193 6.64 4.98 2.64
C LEU A 193 7.03 3.54 3.02
N ILE A 194 6.54 2.55 2.28
CA ILE A 194 6.78 1.14 2.59
C ILE A 194 8.21 0.73 2.23
N SER A 195 8.73 1.17 1.09
CA SER A 195 10.01 0.66 0.56
C SER A 195 11.23 1.36 1.15
N TYR A 196 11.10 2.61 1.61
CA TYR A 196 12.21 3.40 2.13
C TYR A 196 12.02 3.79 3.59
N VAL A 197 10.87 4.35 3.98
CA VAL A 197 10.68 4.87 5.34
C VAL A 197 10.63 3.73 6.37
N LEU A 198 9.79 2.72 6.12
CA LEU A 198 9.60 1.59 7.03
C LEU A 198 10.89 0.79 7.34
N PRO A 199 11.69 0.33 6.35
CA PRO A 199 12.93 -0.37 6.63
C PRO A 199 13.97 0.51 7.32
N CYS A 200 14.03 1.81 7.01
CA CYS A 200 14.95 2.73 7.68
C CYS A 200 14.61 2.89 9.17
N VAL A 201 13.33 3.12 9.49
CA VAL A 201 12.85 3.23 10.87
C VAL A 201 13.14 1.94 11.65
N CYS A 202 12.80 0.78 11.07
CA CYS A 202 13.08 -0.52 11.69
C CYS A 202 14.58 -0.73 11.92
N TYR A 203 15.43 -0.40 10.94
CA TYR A 203 16.88 -0.54 11.05
C TYR A 203 17.47 0.31 12.18
N ILE A 204 17.05 1.57 12.30
CA ILE A 204 17.51 2.49 13.35
C ILE A 204 17.06 2.00 14.73
N ARG A 205 15.81 1.54 14.85
CA ARG A 205 15.27 0.99 16.11
C ARG A 205 15.98 -0.28 16.55
N ILE A 206 16.24 -1.22 15.65
CA ILE A 206 16.95 -2.46 15.97
C ILE A 206 18.40 -2.19 16.39
N ARG A 207 19.06 -1.20 15.77
CA ARG A 207 20.46 -0.87 16.10
C ARG A 207 20.61 0.15 17.22
N ARG A 208 19.58 0.52 17.99
CA ARG A 208 19.61 1.66 18.92
C ARG A 208 20.82 1.65 19.88
N GLU A 209 21.22 0.48 20.37
CA GLU A 209 22.30 0.32 21.38
C GLU A 209 23.73 0.57 20.89
N LYS A 210 24.01 0.48 19.58
CA LYS A 210 25.37 0.73 19.07
C LYS A 210 25.72 2.23 19.07
N PRO A 211 27.00 2.64 19.14
CA PRO A 211 27.36 4.06 19.06
C PRO A 211 26.88 4.71 17.74
N THR A 212 26.49 5.98 17.80
CA THR A 212 25.92 6.77 16.69
C THR A 212 26.91 7.05 15.56
N THR A 213 28.21 6.82 15.78
CA THR A 213 29.32 7.03 14.83
C THR A 213 29.41 5.96 13.74
N ASP A 214 28.58 4.91 13.79
CA ASP A 214 28.51 3.92 12.71
C ASP A 214 28.04 4.58 11.39
N TRP A 215 28.90 4.58 10.36
CA TRP A 215 28.58 5.10 9.02
C TRP A 215 27.26 4.55 8.45
N ARG A 216 26.92 3.30 8.80
CA ARG A 216 25.66 2.65 8.41
C ARG A 216 24.43 3.22 9.10
N LYS A 217 24.56 3.73 10.32
CA LYS A 217 23.47 4.41 11.04
C LYS A 217 23.25 5.82 10.51
N ILE A 218 24.33 6.54 10.23
CA ILE A 218 24.26 7.88 9.61
C ILE A 218 23.57 7.74 8.25
N GLY A 219 23.98 6.77 7.43
CA GLY A 219 23.33 6.48 6.15
C GLY A 219 21.83 6.17 6.28
N ALA A 220 21.41 5.40 7.30
CA ALA A 220 19.99 5.12 7.54
C ALA A 220 19.19 6.35 7.96
N TRP A 221 19.75 7.23 8.80
CA TRP A 221 19.12 8.49 9.19
C TRP A 221 19.00 9.45 8.01
N VAL A 222 20.05 9.59 7.21
CA VAL A 222 20.02 10.42 5.99
C VAL A 222 18.96 9.91 5.03
N LEU A 223 18.92 8.58 4.78
CA LEU A 223 17.91 7.97 3.91
C LEU A 223 16.49 8.18 4.46
N LEU A 224 16.29 8.10 5.78
CA LEU A 224 15.00 8.37 6.41
C LEU A 224 14.55 9.82 6.22
N VAL A 225 15.43 10.80 6.46
CA VAL A 225 15.09 12.22 6.30
C VAL A 225 14.78 12.54 4.83
N ILE A 226 15.59 12.04 3.91
CA ILE A 226 15.37 12.23 2.47
C ILE A 226 14.05 11.59 2.05
N SER A 227 13.83 10.30 2.34
CA SER A 227 12.59 9.62 1.96
C SER A 227 11.35 10.19 2.65
N GLY A 228 11.47 10.67 3.90
CA GLY A 228 10.41 11.36 4.62
C GLY A 228 10.04 12.70 3.98
N SER A 229 11.03 13.51 3.62
CA SER A 229 10.81 14.79 2.92
C SER A 229 10.18 14.59 1.54
N ILE A 230 10.66 13.61 0.77
CA ILE A 230 10.09 13.25 -0.53
C ILE A 230 8.65 12.74 -0.36
N CYS A 231 8.39 11.85 0.60
CA CYS A 231 7.05 11.33 0.87
C CYS A 231 6.08 12.45 1.24
N PHE A 232 6.51 13.43 2.04
CA PHE A 232 5.71 14.61 2.37
C PHE A 232 5.38 15.45 1.13
N VAL A 233 6.38 15.76 0.30
CA VAL A 233 6.18 16.52 -0.95
C VAL A 233 5.26 15.77 -1.90
N CYS A 234 5.46 14.46 -2.11
CA CYS A 234 4.62 13.63 -2.96
C CYS A 234 3.18 13.55 -2.43
N SER A 235 2.99 13.49 -1.11
CA SER A 235 1.65 13.49 -0.51
C SER A 235 0.95 14.82 -0.77
N VAL A 236 1.61 15.95 -0.53
CA VAL A 236 1.05 17.30 -0.80
C VAL A 236 0.70 17.46 -2.28
N GLN A 237 1.58 17.00 -3.18
CA GLN A 237 1.32 17.03 -4.61
C GLN A 237 0.14 16.13 -5.02
N ALA A 238 0.01 14.96 -4.41
CA ALA A 238 -1.12 14.07 -4.66
C ALA A 238 -2.45 14.71 -4.22
N PHE A 239 -2.49 15.35 -3.05
CA PHE A 239 -3.67 16.08 -2.59
C PHE A 239 -4.02 17.26 -3.48
N HIS A 240 -3.03 18.03 -3.94
CA HIS A 240 -3.28 19.16 -4.84
C HIS A 240 -3.78 18.69 -6.21
N LYS A 241 -3.22 17.60 -6.75
CA LYS A 241 -3.71 16.96 -7.98
C LYS A 241 -5.13 16.44 -7.81
N LEU A 242 -5.42 15.74 -6.71
CA LEU A 242 -6.75 15.23 -6.41
C LEU A 242 -7.76 16.38 -6.30
N GLY A 243 -7.43 17.44 -5.57
CA GLY A 243 -8.28 18.62 -5.41
C GLY A 243 -8.57 19.33 -6.73
N ALA A 244 -7.57 19.47 -7.60
CA ALA A 244 -7.76 20.04 -8.93
C ALA A 244 -8.67 19.17 -9.82
N MET A 245 -8.53 17.84 -9.76
CA MET A 245 -9.40 16.91 -10.49
C MET A 245 -10.84 16.95 -9.97
N VAL A 246 -11.02 16.93 -8.65
CA VAL A 246 -12.35 17.04 -8.01
C VAL A 246 -13.03 18.36 -8.35
N TYR A 247 -12.27 19.47 -8.31
CA TYR A 247 -12.80 20.78 -8.69
C TYR A 247 -13.22 20.81 -10.17
N GLY A 248 -12.41 20.22 -11.06
CA GLY A 248 -12.76 20.09 -12.48
C GLY A 248 -14.04 19.29 -12.70
N VAL A 249 -14.24 18.20 -11.95
CA VAL A 249 -15.47 17.39 -12.00
C VAL A 249 -16.69 18.12 -11.44
N LEU A 250 -16.53 18.96 -10.41
CA LEU A 250 -17.63 19.73 -9.82
C LEU A 250 -18.09 20.92 -10.68
N VAL A 251 -17.21 21.42 -11.56
CA VAL A 251 -17.47 22.60 -12.40
C VAL A 251 -17.86 22.22 -13.84
N ALA A 252 -17.60 20.98 -14.27
CA ALA A 252 -17.98 20.44 -15.58
C ALA A 252 -19.43 19.92 -15.59
#